data_AF-A0A816X3C6-F1
#
_entry.id   AF-A0A816X3C6-F1
#
_cell.length_a   1.000
_cell.length_b   1.000
_cell.length_c   1.000
_cell.angle_alpha   90.00
_cell.angle_beta   90.00
_cell.angle_gamma   90.00
#
_symmetry.space_group_name_H-M   'P 1'
#
loop_
_entity.id
_entity.type
_entity.pdbx_description
1 polymer ?
#
loop_
_entity_poly.entity_id
_entity_poly.type
_entity_poly.pdbx_seq_one_letter_code
_entity_poly.pdbx_strand_id
1 'polypeptide(L)'
;MTYFREAVVNTQELLDLLVKCENKIQTRIKIGVNSKMPSRFPPVVFCTPKELGGLSMLSVGHISIPQSDLRWSKQIDVGSTHFCSRTSHDEDQLILILYRYILPW
;
A
#
# COMPACT_ATOMS: atom_id res chain seq x y z
N MET A 1 -14.90 2.21 10.73
CA MET A 1 -15.10 1.08 9.80
C MET A 1 -15.90 -0.05 10.44
N THR A 2 -15.47 -0.68 11.53
CA THR A 2 -16.17 -1.84 12.13
C THR A 2 -17.57 -1.53 12.71
N TYR A 3 -17.79 -0.31 13.22
CA TYR A 3 -19.09 0.12 13.74
C TYR A 3 -20.06 0.59 12.65
N PHE A 4 -19.64 1.58 11.83
CA PHE A 4 -20.50 2.20 10.81
C PHE A 4 -20.54 1.44 9.46
N ARG A 5 -19.62 0.51 9.22
CA ARG A 5 -19.59 -0.41 8.06
C ARG A 5 -19.94 0.26 6.72
N GLU A 6 -20.99 -0.21 6.04
CA GLU A 6 -21.44 0.29 4.73
C GLU A 6 -21.85 1.77 4.73
N ALA A 7 -22.27 2.33 5.87
CA ALA A 7 -22.58 3.75 5.97
C ALA A 7 -21.36 4.63 5.71
N VAL A 8 -20.15 4.13 5.97
CA VAL A 8 -18.91 4.87 5.69
C VAL A 8 -18.66 4.99 4.19
N VAL A 9 -18.98 3.95 3.42
CA VAL A 9 -18.81 3.95 1.94
C VAL A 9 -19.84 4.83 1.27
N ASN A 10 -21.05 4.91 1.83
CA ASN A 10 -22.10 5.77 1.32
C ASN A 10 -21.90 7.26 1.67
N THR A 11 -20.90 7.60 2.48
CA THR A 11 -20.64 8.99 2.91
C THR A 11 -19.38 9.54 2.25
N GLN A 12 -19.53 10.26 1.13
CA GLN A 12 -18.39 10.77 0.35
C GLN A 12 -17.44 11.67 1.15
N GLU A 13 -17.99 12.58 1.97
CA GLU A 13 -17.17 13.50 2.77
C GLU A 13 -16.26 12.77 3.76
N LEU A 14 -16.74 11.64 4.30
CA LEU A 14 -15.98 10.81 5.21
C LEU A 14 -14.87 10.06 4.47
N LEU A 15 -15.13 9.56 3.25
CA LEU A 15 -14.11 8.94 2.40
C LEU A 15 -12.97 9.92 2.07
N ASP A 16 -13.31 11.13 1.66
CA ASP A 16 -12.32 12.18 1.35
C ASP A 16 -11.46 12.52 2.59
N LEU A 17 -12.09 12.57 3.77
CA LEU A 17 -11.39 12.82 5.03
C LEU A 17 -10.44 11.67 5.39
N LEU A 18 -10.86 10.42 5.20
CA LEU A 18 -10.05 9.24 5.46
C LEU A 18 -8.79 9.20 4.58
N VAL A 19 -8.92 9.49 3.29
CA VAL A 19 -7.77 9.56 2.36
C VAL A 19 -6.81 10.67 2.77
N LYS A 20 -7.31 11.85 3.16
CA LYS A 20 -6.49 12.96 3.66
C LYS A 20 -5.75 12.58 4.95
N CYS A 21 -6.42 11.88 5.87
CA CYS A 21 -5.81 11.39 7.11
C CYS A 21 -4.70 10.36 6.84
N GLU A 22 -4.92 9.42 5.93
CA GLU A 22 -3.91 8.43 5.53
C GLU A 22 -2.66 9.10 4.97
N ASN A 23 -2.83 10.05 4.04
CA ASN A 23 -1.74 10.84 3.47
C ASN A 23 -0.99 11.66 4.53
N LYS A 24 -1.71 12.20 5.53
CA LYS A 24 -1.10 12.95 6.64
C LYS A 24 -0.21 12.06 7.50
N ILE A 25 -0.64 10.85 7.80
CA ILE A 25 0.15 9.86 8.57
C ILE A 25 1.40 9.45 7.76
N GLN A 26 1.23 9.08 6.49
CA GLN A 26 2.36 8.73 5.62
C GLN A 26 3.38 9.89 5.51
N THR A 27 2.89 11.13 5.39
CA THR A 27 3.75 12.32 5.32
C THR A 27 4.50 12.56 6.64
N ARG A 28 3.84 12.37 7.80
CA ARG A 28 4.50 12.47 9.11
C ARG A 28 5.64 11.45 9.25
N ILE A 29 5.43 10.22 8.79
CA ILE A 29 6.46 9.17 8.80
C ILE A 29 7.62 9.55 7.86
N LYS A 30 7.31 10.00 6.64
CA LYS A 30 8.32 10.47 5.66
C LYS A 30 9.19 11.61 6.22
N ILE A 31 8.59 12.54 6.97
CA ILE A 31 9.30 13.64 7.65
C ILE A 31 10.17 13.10 8.78
N GLY A 32 9.63 12.21 9.63
CA GLY A 32 10.36 11.62 10.75
C GLY A 32 11.61 10.84 10.32
N VAL A 33 11.57 10.22 9.15
CA VAL A 33 12.71 9.47 8.57
C VAL A 33 13.65 10.37 7.74
N ASN A 34 13.46 11.70 7.76
CA ASN A 34 14.28 12.69 7.03
C ASN A 34 14.37 12.42 5.51
N SER A 35 13.22 12.14 4.89
CA SER A 35 13.17 11.92 3.45
C SER A 35 12.71 13.17 2.70
N LYS A 36 13.63 13.79 1.95
CA LYS A 36 13.33 14.89 1.04
C LYS A 36 12.92 14.43 -0.37
N MET A 37 12.78 13.12 -0.62
CA MET A 37 12.44 12.57 -1.95
C MET A 37 11.28 11.56 -1.91
N PRO A 38 10.21 11.76 -2.73
CA PRO A 38 9.04 10.87 -2.78
C PRO A 38 9.34 9.50 -3.41
N SER A 39 10.35 9.39 -4.27
CA SER A 39 10.79 8.12 -4.89
C SER A 39 11.38 7.11 -3.90
N ARG A 40 11.64 7.53 -2.65
CA ARG A 40 12.29 6.71 -1.62
C ARG A 40 11.33 5.93 -0.74
N PHE A 41 10.01 6.10 -0.91
CA PHE A 41 8.99 5.47 -0.07
C PHE A 41 8.02 4.67 -0.91
N PRO A 42 8.44 3.47 -1.35
CA PRO A 42 7.55 2.54 -2.02
C PRO A 42 6.41 2.14 -1.05
N PRO A 43 5.20 1.85 -1.56
CA PRO A 43 4.05 1.54 -0.71
C PRO A 43 4.27 0.35 0.23
N VAL A 44 5.18 -0.55 -0.14
CA VAL A 44 5.63 -1.70 0.66
C VAL A 44 6.07 -1.30 2.08
N VAL A 45 6.70 -0.14 2.28
CA VAL A 45 7.13 0.31 3.62
C VAL A 45 5.93 0.49 4.56
N PHE A 46 4.81 0.98 4.01
CA PHE A 46 3.62 1.27 4.79
C PHE A 46 2.74 0.04 4.99
N CYS A 47 2.50 -0.75 3.94
CA CYS A 47 1.47 -1.78 3.94
C CYS A 47 1.96 -3.19 4.28
N THR A 48 3.28 -3.40 4.36
CA THR A 48 3.83 -4.73 4.71
C THR A 48 3.53 -5.05 6.18
N PRO A 49 3.18 -6.31 6.52
CA PRO A 49 2.96 -6.74 7.90
C PRO A 49 4.18 -6.47 8.80
N LYS A 50 3.93 -6.26 10.10
CA LYS A 50 5.01 -5.95 11.07
C LYS A 50 5.97 -7.12 11.23
N GLU A 51 5.46 -8.33 11.04
CA GLU A 51 6.21 -9.59 11.07
C GLU A 51 7.31 -9.62 9.99
N LEU A 52 7.12 -8.89 8.90
CA LEU A 52 8.07 -8.74 7.79
C LEU A 52 8.83 -7.40 7.83
N GLY A 53 8.72 -6.64 8.93
CA GLY A 53 9.43 -5.37 9.13
C GLY A 53 8.75 -4.14 8.54
N GLY A 54 7.50 -4.24 8.09
CA GLY A 54 6.71 -3.10 7.62
C GLY A 54 5.92 -2.39 8.74
N LEU A 55 5.21 -1.32 8.38
CA LEU A 55 4.39 -0.56 9.32
C LEU A 55 2.98 -1.12 9.52
N SER A 56 2.54 -2.06 8.68
CA SER A 56 1.21 -2.67 8.70
C SER A 56 0.07 -1.64 8.73
N MET A 57 0.23 -0.55 7.98
CA MET A 57 -0.84 0.43 7.78
C MET A 57 -1.95 -0.18 6.93
N LEU A 58 -3.18 -0.14 7.45
CA LEU A 58 -4.38 -0.52 6.72
C LEU A 58 -4.81 0.63 5.82
N SER A 59 -4.86 0.39 4.51
CA SER A 59 -5.25 1.42 3.54
C SER A 59 -6.77 1.49 3.40
N VAL A 60 -7.27 2.71 3.26
CA VAL A 60 -8.69 3.00 2.98
C VAL A 60 -8.84 3.56 1.55
N GLY A 61 -7.75 4.06 0.96
CA GLY A 61 -7.71 4.53 -0.41
C GLY A 61 -7.23 3.48 -1.42
N HIS A 62 -7.39 3.82 -2.69
CA HIS A 62 -6.84 3.05 -3.79
C HIS A 62 -5.42 3.54 -4.11
N ILE A 63 -4.41 2.79 -3.65
CA ILE A 63 -3.00 3.04 -3.97
C ILE A 63 -2.52 1.99 -4.96
N SER A 64 -2.04 2.44 -6.12
CA SER A 64 -1.42 1.56 -7.12
C SER A 64 0.03 1.25 -6.76
N ILE A 65 0.44 0.00 -6.93
CA ILE A 65 1.84 -0.43 -6.76
C ILE A 65 2.55 -0.19 -8.10
N PRO A 66 3.61 0.64 -8.14
CA PRO A 66 4.32 0.89 -9.38
C PRO A 66 5.11 -0.36 -9.81
N GLN A 67 5.15 -0.64 -11.10
CA GLN A 67 5.86 -1.81 -11.66
C GLN A 67 7.37 -1.82 -11.36
N SER A 68 7.97 -0.67 -11.05
CA SER A 68 9.37 -0.57 -10.61
C SER A 68 9.63 -1.35 -9.32
N ASP A 69 8.63 -1.42 -8.44
CA ASP A 69 8.77 -1.99 -7.10
C ASP A 69 8.62 -3.51 -7.10
N LEU A 70 8.16 -4.10 -8.22
CA LEU A 70 7.94 -5.54 -8.40
C LEU A 70 9.17 -6.29 -8.94
N ARG A 71 10.33 -5.61 -9.01
CA ARG A 71 11.57 -6.21 -9.51
C ARG A 71 12.31 -6.91 -8.37
N TRP A 72 12.67 -8.17 -8.57
CA TRP A 72 13.51 -8.92 -7.63
C TRP A 72 14.46 -9.87 -8.36
N SER A 73 15.57 -10.22 -7.71
CA SER A 73 16.52 -11.19 -8.25
C SER A 73 16.90 -12.20 -7.17
N LYS A 74 17.01 -13.47 -7.56
CA LYS A 74 17.47 -14.54 -6.69
C LYS A 74 18.82 -15.05 -7.19
N GLN A 75 19.79 -15.09 -6.30
CA GLN A 75 21.06 -15.75 -6.57
C GLN A 75 20.93 -17.25 -6.27
N ILE A 76 21.37 -18.08 -7.21
CA ILE A 76 21.41 -19.54 -7.13
C ILE A 76 22.87 -19.96 -7.36
N ASP A 77 23.29 -21.10 -6.84
CA ASP A 77 24.68 -21.59 -6.96
C ASP A 77 25.19 -21.70 -8.41
N VAL A 78 24.28 -21.84 -9.38
CA VAL A 78 24.58 -21.96 -10.82
C VAL A 78 24.50 -20.61 -11.56
N GLY A 79 24.01 -19.53 -10.92
CA GLY A 79 23.88 -18.20 -11.51
C GLY A 79 22.77 -17.33 -10.89
N SER A 80 22.58 -16.11 -11.40
CA SER A 80 21.52 -15.20 -10.96
C SER A 80 20.28 -15.27 -11.85
N THR A 81 19.11 -15.47 -11.23
CA THR A 81 17.81 -15.34 -11.92
C THR A 81 17.22 -13.96 -11.62
N HIS A 82 16.84 -13.23 -12.67
CA HIS A 82 16.20 -11.91 -12.56
C HIS A 82 14.72 -12.02 -12.94
N PHE A 83 13.84 -11.48 -12.11
CA PHE A 83 12.42 -11.39 -12.39
C PHE A 83 12.01 -9.92 -12.50
N CYS A 84 11.48 -9.56 -13.67
CA CYS A 84 10.82 -8.27 -13.90
C CYS A 84 9.38 -8.59 -14.33
N SER A 85 8.39 -8.05 -13.62
CA SER A 85 6.96 -8.24 -13.91
C SER A 85 6.48 -7.66 -15.25
N ARG A 86 7.38 -7.20 -16.12
CA ARG A 86 7.06 -6.56 -17.41
C ARG A 86 6.34 -7.51 -18.39
N THR A 87 6.40 -8.82 -18.16
CA THR A 87 5.89 -9.86 -19.07
C THR A 87 4.46 -10.32 -18.78
N SER A 88 3.86 -9.92 -17.66
CA SER A 88 2.49 -10.30 -17.28
C SER A 88 1.65 -9.02 -17.16
N HIS A 89 0.78 -8.80 -18.13
CA HIS A 89 -0.18 -7.69 -18.16
C HIS A 89 -1.33 -7.97 -17.18
N ASP A 90 -1.00 -8.20 -15.91
CA ASP A 90 -2.00 -8.31 -14.86
C ASP A 90 -2.38 -6.90 -14.41
N GLU A 91 -3.69 -6.68 -14.30
CA GLU A 91 -4.39 -5.49 -13.85
C GLU A 91 -3.62 -4.75 -12.74
N ASP A 92 -3.63 -3.40 -12.79
CA ASP A 92 -2.96 -2.50 -11.83
C ASP A 92 -2.95 -3.12 -10.43
N GLN A 93 -1.77 -3.47 -9.92
CA GLN A 93 -1.70 -4.20 -8.67
C GLN A 93 -2.05 -3.25 -7.51
N LEU A 94 -3.27 -3.38 -7.00
CA LEU A 94 -3.83 -2.48 -6.00
C LEU A 94 -3.52 -2.96 -4.59
N ILE A 95 -3.23 -2.00 -3.71
CA ILE A 95 -3.21 -2.28 -2.27
C ILE A 95 -4.62 -2.61 -1.81
N LEU A 96 -4.72 -3.67 -1.00
CA LEU A 96 -5.97 -4.16 -0.45
C LEU A 96 -6.63 -3.12 0.47
N ILE A 97 -7.89 -2.79 0.18
CA ILE A 97 -8.68 -1.81 0.92
C ILE A 97 -9.41 -2.49 2.07
N LEU A 98 -9.34 -1.89 3.27
CA LEU A 98 -9.94 -2.44 4.50
C LEU A 98 -11.43 -2.78 4.37
N TYR A 99 -12.20 -1.99 3.61
CA TYR A 99 -13.63 -2.18 3.42
C TYR A 99 -13.98 -3.57 2.85
N ARG A 100 -13.16 -4.13 1.96
CA ARG A 100 -13.42 -5.45 1.35
C ARG A 100 -13.45 -6.60 2.36
N TYR A 101 -12.88 -6.40 3.55
CA TYR A 101 -12.77 -7.43 4.59
C TYR A 101 -13.81 -7.27 5.70
N ILE A 102 -14.67 -6.25 5.63
CA ILE A 102 -15.70 -6.01 6.63
C ILE A 102 -17.04 -6.41 6.02
N LEU A 103 -17.69 -7.40 6.62
CA LEU A 103 -19.05 -7.79 6.24
C LEU A 103 -20.01 -6.63 6.56
N PRO A 104 -20.98 -6.32 5.68
CA PRO A 104 -22.04 -5.37 6.00
C PRO A 104 -22.87 -5.86 7.18
N TRP A 105 -23.70 -4.99 7.76
CA TRP A 105 -24.67 -5.39 8.76
C TRP A 105 -25.70 -6.39 8.20
#